data_AF-A0A6I3E6Z9-F1
#
_entry.id   AF-A0A6I3E6Z9-F1
#
_cell.length_a   1.000
_cell.length_b   1.000
_cell.length_c   1.000
_cell.angle_alpha   90.00
_cell.angle_beta   90.00
_cell.angle_gamma   90.00
#
_symmetry.space_group_name_H-M   'P 1'
#
loop_
_entity.id
_entity.type
_entity.pdbx_description
1 polymer ?
#
loop_
_entity_poly.entity_id
_entity_poly.type
_entity_poly.pdbx_seq_one_letter_code
_entity_poly.pdbx_strand_id
1 'polypeptide(L)'
;MNLNIERNRLIALIAASAILAAAIGAGLAKVGSGFATRAGDGISVTGSAKVSATSDKVVWTLSSQESAQTQSASVKKVEVGIIALQDYLIQGGVPADAISLGAVSTYANNEYVNGNPTGRVISYQGSRTLTVRSADVELVKKLSDGIGSLL
;
A
#
# COMPACT_ATOMS: atom_id res chain seq x y z
N MET A 1 -3.16 68.05 62.90
CA MET A 1 -2.69 67.03 61.94
C MET A 1 -1.40 67.54 61.33
N ASN A 2 -0.25 66.91 61.62
CA ASN A 2 1.07 67.45 61.27
C ASN A 2 1.40 67.18 59.80
N LEU A 3 1.14 68.18 58.94
CA LEU A 3 1.32 68.15 57.48
C LEU A 3 2.73 67.68 57.05
N ASN A 4 3.76 67.94 57.86
CA ASN A 4 5.13 67.49 57.60
C ASN A 4 5.33 65.97 57.75
N ILE A 5 4.62 65.32 58.69
CA ILE A 5 4.71 63.87 58.90
C ILE A 5 3.98 63.13 57.77
N GLU A 6 2.83 63.64 57.34
CA GLU A 6 2.09 63.10 56.20
C GLU A 6 2.85 63.26 54.89
N ARG A 7 3.48 64.42 54.66
CA ARG A 7 4.35 64.64 53.49
C ARG A 7 5.54 63.69 53.47
N ASN A 8 6.21 63.46 54.60
CA ASN A 8 7.34 62.54 54.66
C ASN A 8 6.91 61.07 54.47
N ARG A 9 5.73 60.68 54.98
CA ARG A 9 5.15 59.35 54.73
C ARG A 9 4.77 59.17 53.26
N LEU A 10 4.20 60.18 52.62
CA LEU A 10 3.89 60.17 51.19
C LEU A 10 5.16 60.03 50.34
N ILE A 11 6.21 60.78 50.65
CA ILE A 11 7.52 60.67 49.97
C ILE A 11 8.10 59.26 50.14
N ALA A 12 8.06 58.71 51.36
CA ALA A 12 8.54 57.35 51.63
C ALA A 12 7.73 56.29 50.86
N LEU A 13 6.40 56.45 50.77
CA LEU A 13 5.52 55.54 50.04
C LEU A 13 5.78 55.58 48.53
N ILE A 14 5.98 56.78 47.97
CA ILE A 14 6.32 56.96 46.55
C ILE A 14 7.71 56.37 46.24
N ALA A 15 8.69 56.57 47.14
CA ALA A 15 10.01 55.98 46.98
C ALA A 15 9.95 54.44 47.04
N ALA A 16 9.23 53.87 48.01
CA ALA A 16 9.07 52.42 48.14
C ALA A 16 8.33 51.79 46.94
N SER A 17 7.28 52.44 46.44
CA SER A 17 6.53 51.96 45.27
C SER A 17 7.36 52.06 43.99
N ALA A 18 8.17 53.11 43.84
CA ALA A 18 9.10 53.25 42.70
C ALA A 18 10.17 52.16 42.70
N ILE A 19 10.74 51.83 43.87
CA ILE A 19 11.71 50.73 44.01
C ILE A 19 11.07 49.39 43.68
N LEU A 20 9.87 49.13 44.19
CA LEU A 20 9.14 47.89 43.92
C LEU A 20 8.79 47.75 42.43
N ALA A 21 8.30 48.82 41.80
CA ALA A 21 7.99 48.84 40.39
C ALA A 21 9.24 48.60 39.53
N ALA A 22 10.38 49.21 39.88
CA ALA A 22 11.64 48.99 39.20
C ALA A 22 12.14 47.55 39.35
N ALA A 23 12.04 46.96 40.55
CA ALA A 23 12.44 45.59 40.81
C ALA A 23 11.57 44.57 40.04
N ILE A 24 10.26 44.76 40.04
CA ILE A 24 9.32 43.90 39.29
C ILE A 24 9.53 44.07 37.79
N GLY A 25 9.68 45.31 37.31
CA GLY A 25 9.92 45.60 35.89
C GLY A 25 11.22 44.98 35.39
N ALA A 26 12.31 45.10 36.14
CA ALA A 26 13.60 44.47 35.81
C ALA A 26 13.51 42.94 35.86
N GLY A 27 12.83 42.37 36.85
CA GLY A 27 12.63 40.92 36.97
C GLY A 27 11.83 40.34 35.80
N LEU A 28 10.70 40.95 35.45
CA LEU A 28 9.86 40.52 34.33
C LEU A 28 10.57 40.70 32.98
N ALA A 29 11.37 41.76 32.81
CA ALA A 29 12.18 41.94 31.60
C ALA A 29 13.23 40.83 31.43
N LYS A 30 13.85 40.37 32.53
CA LYS A 30 14.79 39.24 32.51
C LYS A 30 14.10 37.90 32.20
N VAL A 31 12.90 37.69 32.73
CA VAL A 31 12.10 36.50 32.43
C VAL A 31 11.61 36.51 30.98
N GLY A 32 11.10 37.63 30.48
CA GLY A 32 10.64 37.79 29.10
C GLY A 32 11.76 37.61 28.08
N SER A 33 12.95 38.16 28.33
CA SER A 33 14.14 37.90 27.50
C SER A 33 14.56 36.42 27.56
N GLY A 34 14.50 35.78 28.73
CA GLY A 34 14.78 34.35 28.87
C GLY A 34 13.80 33.43 28.15
N PHE A 35 12.52 33.81 28.00
CA PHE A 35 11.56 33.09 27.15
C PHE A 35 11.78 33.38 25.67
N ALA A 36 12.11 34.62 25.31
CA ALA A 36 12.37 35.02 23.93
C ALA A 36 13.60 34.31 23.34
N THR A 37 14.66 34.09 24.12
CA THR A 37 15.84 33.33 23.66
C THR A 37 15.47 31.88 23.33
N ARG A 38 14.56 31.27 24.09
CA ARG A 38 14.15 29.86 23.90
C ARG A 38 13.20 29.66 22.72
N ALA A 39 12.54 30.73 22.26
CA ALA A 39 11.60 30.66 21.13
C ALA A 39 12.30 30.38 19.78
N GLY A 40 13.62 30.58 19.69
CA GLY A 40 14.42 30.32 18.49
C GLY A 40 15.29 29.06 18.53
N ASP A 41 15.42 28.40 19.69
CA ASP A 41 16.35 27.26 19.90
C ASP A 41 15.73 25.89 19.57
N GLY A 42 14.68 25.86 18.75
CA GLY A 42 14.05 24.64 18.29
C GLY A 42 14.67 24.17 16.97
N ILE A 43 15.49 23.11 17.00
CA ILE A 43 15.95 22.45 15.78
C ILE A 43 14.82 21.52 15.29
N SER A 44 14.10 21.95 14.26
CA SER A 44 13.16 21.07 13.55
C SER A 44 13.92 20.28 12.48
N VAL A 45 14.02 18.97 12.69
CA VAL A 45 14.64 18.05 11.74
C VAL A 45 13.56 17.27 11.02
N THR A 46 13.48 17.43 9.71
CA THR A 46 12.66 16.56 8.87
C THR A 46 13.43 15.27 8.61
N GLY A 47 13.12 14.22 9.37
CA GLY A 47 13.58 12.87 9.06
C GLY A 47 12.77 12.30 7.90
N SER A 48 13.44 11.93 6.81
CA SER A 48 12.84 11.06 5.79
C SER A 48 13.41 9.66 5.93
N ALA A 49 12.54 8.66 5.96
CA ALA A 49 12.92 7.26 5.93
C ALA A 49 12.39 6.66 4.63
N LYS A 50 13.30 6.17 3.78
CA LYS A 50 12.98 5.44 2.58
C LYS A 50 13.67 4.09 2.65
N VAL A 51 12.90 3.02 2.54
CA VAL A 51 13.41 1.65 2.46
C VAL A 51 12.94 1.06 1.15
N SER A 52 13.89 0.54 0.38
CA SER A 52 13.57 -0.33 -0.75
C SER A 52 13.19 -1.70 -0.20
N ALA A 53 11.99 -2.16 -0.51
CA ALA A 53 11.52 -3.51 -0.16
C ALA A 53 11.54 -4.40 -1.40
N THR A 54 12.15 -5.57 -1.28
CA THR A 54 12.07 -6.64 -2.28
C THR A 54 10.90 -7.55 -1.89
N SER A 55 10.13 -8.01 -2.88
CA SER A 55 9.02 -8.94 -2.64
C SER A 55 9.55 -10.27 -2.11
N ASP A 56 8.94 -10.77 -1.05
CA ASP A 56 9.26 -12.06 -0.41
C ASP A 56 8.33 -13.20 -0.86
N LYS A 57 7.23 -12.85 -1.55
CA LYS A 57 6.24 -13.78 -2.08
C LYS A 57 5.71 -13.33 -3.43
N VAL A 58 5.27 -14.31 -4.21
CA VAL A 58 4.60 -14.10 -5.50
C VAL A 58 3.39 -15.02 -5.61
N VAL A 59 2.33 -14.49 -6.20
CA VAL A 59 1.14 -15.23 -6.60
C VAL A 59 0.97 -15.01 -8.09
N TRP A 60 1.14 -16.07 -8.87
CA TRP A 60 1.00 -15.99 -10.32
C TRP A 60 -0.18 -16.84 -10.78
N THR A 61 -1.11 -16.21 -11.48
CA THR A 61 -2.33 -16.85 -11.97
C THR A 61 -2.25 -17.00 -13.49
N LEU A 62 -2.30 -18.23 -13.95
CA LEU A 62 -2.31 -18.64 -15.36
C LEU A 62 -3.69 -19.20 -15.71
N SER A 63 -4.10 -19.08 -16.95
CA SER A 63 -5.37 -19.65 -17.42
C SER A 63 -5.22 -20.26 -18.80
N SER A 64 -5.82 -21.42 -19.02
CA SER A 64 -6.01 -22.01 -20.35
C SER A 64 -7.49 -21.86 -20.73
N GLN A 65 -7.74 -21.37 -21.94
CA GLN A 65 -9.07 -21.09 -22.47
C GLN A 65 -9.17 -21.63 -23.88
N GLU A 66 -10.15 -22.50 -24.12
CA GLU A 66 -10.26 -23.22 -25.39
C GLU A 66 -11.71 -23.33 -25.84
N SER A 67 -11.93 -23.27 -27.15
CA SER A 67 -13.27 -23.36 -27.74
C SER A 67 -13.44 -24.63 -28.59
N ALA A 68 -14.63 -25.22 -28.49
CA ALA A 68 -15.01 -26.40 -29.28
C ALA A 68 -16.53 -26.45 -29.53
N GLN A 69 -16.96 -27.32 -30.45
CA GLN A 69 -18.38 -27.48 -30.79
C GLN A 69 -19.23 -28.10 -29.66
N THR A 70 -18.60 -28.88 -28.76
CA THR A 70 -19.28 -29.50 -27.62
C THR A 70 -18.60 -29.11 -26.32
N GLN A 71 -19.37 -29.09 -25.23
CA GLN A 71 -18.87 -28.76 -23.90
C GLN A 71 -17.73 -29.70 -23.47
N SER A 72 -17.89 -31.01 -23.67
CA SER A 72 -16.86 -32.00 -23.33
C SER A 72 -15.57 -31.80 -24.13
N ALA A 73 -15.68 -31.44 -25.42
CA ALA A 73 -14.52 -31.20 -26.24
C ALA A 73 -13.76 -29.94 -25.81
N SER A 74 -14.45 -28.87 -25.37
CA SER A 74 -13.75 -27.65 -24.93
C SER A 74 -13.02 -27.90 -23.61
N VAL A 75 -13.63 -28.62 -22.66
CA VAL A 75 -13.00 -29.00 -21.39
C VAL A 75 -11.75 -29.87 -21.62
N LYS A 76 -11.82 -30.86 -22.52
CA LYS A 76 -10.65 -31.70 -22.84
C LYS A 76 -9.48 -30.88 -23.40
N LYS A 77 -9.75 -29.89 -24.26
CA LYS A 77 -8.69 -29.02 -24.80
C LYS A 77 -8.06 -28.16 -23.70
N VAL A 78 -8.86 -27.58 -22.81
CA VAL A 78 -8.36 -26.85 -21.64
C VAL A 78 -7.48 -27.74 -20.77
N GLU A 79 -7.87 -29.00 -20.56
CA GLU A 79 -7.09 -29.94 -19.76
C GLU A 79 -5.69 -30.19 -20.36
N VAL A 80 -5.59 -30.33 -21.69
CA VAL A 80 -4.28 -30.44 -22.38
C VAL A 80 -3.43 -29.20 -22.12
N GLY A 81 -3.99 -28.00 -22.25
CA GLY A 81 -3.27 -26.75 -21.98
C GLY A 81 -2.81 -26.62 -20.53
N ILE A 82 -3.64 -27.06 -19.57
CA ILE A 82 -3.30 -27.04 -18.15
C ILE A 82 -2.19 -28.04 -17.81
N ILE A 83 -2.21 -29.23 -18.42
CA ILE A 83 -1.14 -30.22 -18.25
C ILE A 83 0.19 -29.65 -18.77
N ALA A 84 0.19 -29.04 -19.96
CA ALA A 84 1.39 -28.42 -20.52
C ALA A 84 1.92 -27.28 -19.64
N LEU A 85 1.03 -26.44 -19.08
CA LEU A 85 1.41 -25.40 -18.12
C LEU A 85 1.99 -25.99 -16.83
N GLN A 86 1.37 -27.04 -16.30
CA GLN A 86 1.84 -27.71 -15.08
C GLN A 86 3.22 -28.34 -15.29
N ASP A 87 3.42 -29.03 -16.41
CA ASP A 87 4.69 -29.65 -16.77
C ASP A 87 5.80 -28.60 -16.93
N TYR A 88 5.51 -27.49 -17.62
CA TYR A 88 6.44 -26.37 -17.75
C TYR A 88 6.89 -25.81 -16.40
N LEU A 89 5.95 -25.62 -15.48
CA LEU A 89 6.25 -25.08 -14.14
C LEU A 89 7.08 -26.06 -13.31
N ILE A 90 6.71 -27.35 -13.32
CA ILE A 90 7.41 -28.39 -12.56
C ILE A 90 8.82 -28.60 -13.13
N GLN A 91 8.97 -28.71 -14.44
CA GLN A 91 10.29 -28.77 -15.10
C GLN A 91 11.11 -27.51 -14.87
N GLY A 92 10.44 -26.37 -14.76
CA GLY A 92 11.02 -25.09 -14.39
C GLY A 92 11.53 -25.02 -12.95
N GLY A 93 11.15 -25.97 -12.08
CA GLY A 93 11.57 -26.04 -10.68
C GLY A 93 10.51 -25.57 -9.67
N VAL A 94 9.29 -25.26 -10.10
CA VAL A 94 8.18 -24.96 -9.17
C VAL A 94 7.73 -26.26 -8.50
N PRO A 95 7.70 -26.32 -7.16
CA PRO A 95 7.27 -27.53 -6.47
C PRO A 95 5.75 -27.74 -6.64
N ALA A 96 5.31 -29.00 -6.72
CA ALA A 96 3.93 -29.33 -7.06
C ALA A 96 2.90 -28.84 -6.03
N ASP A 97 3.30 -28.70 -4.76
CA ASP A 97 2.48 -28.18 -3.67
C ASP A 97 2.29 -26.65 -3.73
N ALA A 98 3.16 -25.93 -4.44
CA ALA A 98 3.00 -24.52 -4.74
C ALA A 98 1.98 -24.25 -5.86
N ILE A 99 1.51 -25.29 -6.55
CA ILE A 99 0.59 -25.20 -7.68
C ILE A 99 -0.82 -25.60 -7.23
N SER A 100 -1.78 -24.73 -7.44
CA SER A 100 -3.20 -24.97 -7.16
C SER A 100 -4.04 -24.81 -8.42
N LEU A 101 -4.85 -25.82 -8.73
CA LEU A 101 -5.77 -25.79 -9.86
C LEU A 101 -7.13 -25.23 -9.43
N GLY A 102 -7.63 -24.26 -10.19
CA GLY A 102 -8.98 -23.74 -10.08
C GLY A 102 -10.02 -24.71 -10.64
N ALA A 103 -11.29 -24.37 -10.39
CA ALA A 103 -12.43 -25.06 -10.97
C ALA A 103 -12.43 -24.93 -12.50
N VAL A 104 -12.92 -25.98 -13.16
CA VAL A 104 -13.21 -25.94 -14.60
C VAL A 104 -14.53 -25.19 -14.79
N SER A 105 -14.53 -24.23 -15.70
CA SER A 105 -15.76 -23.54 -16.11
C SER A 105 -15.99 -23.73 -17.61
N THR A 106 -17.24 -23.65 -18.03
CA THR A 106 -17.59 -23.74 -19.45
C THR A 106 -18.81 -22.87 -19.73
N TYR A 107 -18.74 -22.11 -20.81
CA TYR A 107 -19.78 -21.18 -21.23
C TYR A 107 -20.22 -21.50 -22.65
N ALA A 108 -21.53 -21.51 -22.88
CA ALA A 108 -22.09 -21.61 -24.23
C ALA A 108 -21.94 -20.26 -24.94
N ASN A 109 -21.40 -20.29 -26.14
CA ASN A 109 -21.37 -19.16 -27.05
C ASN A 109 -22.58 -19.27 -27.97
N ASN A 110 -23.51 -18.32 -27.85
CA ASN A 110 -24.77 -18.31 -28.59
C ASN A 110 -24.63 -17.53 -29.88
N GLU A 111 -25.38 -17.93 -30.89
CA GLU A 111 -25.52 -17.15 -32.11
C GLU A 111 -26.49 -15.99 -31.90
N TYR A 112 -26.11 -14.85 -32.47
CA TYR A 112 -26.93 -13.64 -32.53
C TYR A 112 -27.10 -13.22 -33.99
N VAL A 113 -28.33 -12.87 -34.35
CA VAL A 113 -28.66 -12.28 -35.66
C VAL A 113 -29.38 -10.96 -35.40
N ASN A 114 -28.83 -9.86 -35.93
CA ASN A 114 -29.33 -8.50 -35.70
C ASN A 114 -29.48 -8.14 -34.19
N GLY A 115 -28.57 -8.64 -33.35
CA GLY A 115 -28.59 -8.42 -31.91
C GLY A 115 -29.56 -9.30 -31.12
N ASN A 116 -30.36 -10.15 -31.78
CA ASN A 116 -31.28 -11.07 -31.12
C ASN A 116 -30.68 -12.48 -31.01
N PRO A 117 -30.76 -13.14 -29.84
CA PRO A 117 -30.29 -14.51 -29.69
C PRO A 117 -31.16 -15.46 -30.53
N THR A 118 -30.54 -16.31 -31.33
CA THR A 118 -31.27 -17.31 -32.15
C THR A 118 -31.63 -18.57 -31.36
N GLY A 119 -31.10 -18.73 -30.15
CA GLY A 119 -31.19 -19.95 -29.35
C GLY A 119 -30.24 -21.06 -29.80
N ARG A 120 -29.46 -20.85 -30.88
CA ARG A 120 -28.46 -21.80 -31.36
C ARG A 120 -27.12 -21.56 -30.67
N VAL A 121 -26.53 -22.62 -30.12
CA VAL A 121 -25.15 -22.60 -29.59
C VAL A 121 -24.17 -22.85 -30.73
N ILE A 122 -23.23 -21.94 -30.95
CA ILE A 122 -22.19 -22.05 -31.99
C ILE A 122 -20.92 -22.73 -31.49
N SER A 123 -20.62 -22.60 -30.21
CA SER A 123 -19.48 -23.24 -29.56
C SER A 123 -19.61 -23.20 -28.05
N TYR A 124 -18.74 -23.94 -27.37
CA TYR A 124 -18.52 -23.86 -25.94
C TYR A 124 -17.10 -23.41 -25.68
N GLN A 125 -16.95 -22.43 -24.80
CA GLN A 125 -15.65 -21.96 -24.32
C GLN A 125 -15.40 -22.57 -22.94
N GLY A 126 -14.41 -23.43 -22.83
CA GLY A 126 -13.91 -23.93 -21.56
C GLY A 126 -12.82 -23.03 -21.02
N SER A 127 -12.72 -22.93 -19.70
CA SER A 127 -11.56 -22.32 -19.05
C SER A 127 -11.21 -23.01 -17.75
N ARG A 128 -9.92 -23.00 -17.42
CA ARG A 128 -9.42 -23.41 -16.12
C ARG A 128 -8.22 -22.55 -15.76
N THR A 129 -8.10 -22.29 -14.46
CA THR A 129 -7.03 -21.49 -13.88
C THR A 129 -6.03 -22.37 -13.15
N LEU A 130 -4.76 -21.99 -13.18
CA LEU A 130 -3.67 -22.55 -12.39
C LEU A 130 -3.02 -21.41 -11.62
N THR A 131 -2.84 -21.56 -10.31
CA THR A 131 -2.22 -20.55 -9.44
C THR A 131 -0.94 -21.10 -8.84
N VAL A 132 0.16 -20.36 -9.00
CA VAL A 132 1.44 -20.63 -8.35
C VAL A 132 1.61 -19.70 -7.17
N ARG A 133 1.98 -20.24 -6.01
CA ARG A 133 2.28 -19.46 -4.80
C ARG A 133 3.67 -19.83 -4.29
N SER A 134 4.63 -18.92 -4.42
CA SER A 134 6.03 -19.18 -4.11
C SER A 134 6.66 -18.05 -3.31
N ALA A 135 7.70 -18.38 -2.53
CA ALA A 135 8.63 -17.40 -1.95
C ALA A 135 9.76 -17.03 -2.93
N ASP A 136 9.99 -17.85 -3.95
CA ASP A 136 11.01 -17.62 -4.97
C ASP A 136 10.44 -16.74 -6.10
N VAL A 137 10.55 -15.43 -5.92
CA VAL A 137 10.05 -14.42 -6.86
C VAL A 137 10.88 -14.39 -8.15
N GLU A 138 12.20 -14.62 -8.07
CA GLU A 138 13.10 -14.62 -9.21
C GLU A 138 12.86 -15.82 -10.13
N LEU A 139 12.60 -17.00 -9.56
CA LEU A 139 12.20 -18.18 -10.33
C LEU A 139 10.91 -17.91 -11.13
N VAL A 140 9.88 -17.40 -10.47
CA VAL A 140 8.60 -17.13 -11.13
C VAL A 140 8.76 -16.05 -12.20
N LYS A 141 9.60 -15.03 -11.96
CA LYS A 141 9.95 -14.04 -12.98
C LYS A 141 10.58 -14.69 -14.21
N LYS A 142 11.60 -15.53 -14.03
CA LYS A 142 12.27 -16.26 -15.13
C LYS A 142 11.28 -17.11 -15.92
N LEU A 143 10.39 -17.83 -15.24
CA LEU A 143 9.38 -18.68 -15.88
C LEU A 143 8.31 -17.86 -16.60
N SER A 144 7.93 -16.71 -16.06
CA SER A 144 7.02 -15.77 -16.72
C SER A 144 7.64 -15.20 -18.00
N ASP A 145 8.92 -14.84 -17.97
CA ASP A 145 9.64 -14.31 -19.14
C ASP A 145 9.79 -15.39 -20.23
N GLY A 146 9.87 -16.68 -19.85
CA GLY A 146 10.02 -17.84 -20.75
C GLY A 146 8.73 -18.53 -21.22
N ILE A 147 7.56 -18.11 -20.72
CA ILE A 147 6.28 -18.80 -20.94
C ILE A 147 5.89 -18.91 -22.42
N GLY A 148 6.39 -18.02 -23.27
CA GLY A 148 6.17 -18.04 -24.71
C GLY A 148 6.73 -19.28 -25.42
N SER A 149 7.56 -20.08 -24.76
CA SER A 149 8.01 -21.39 -25.26
C SER A 149 6.90 -22.44 -25.36
N LEU A 150 5.73 -22.18 -24.77
CA LEU A 150 4.53 -23.03 -24.86
C LEU A 150 3.63 -22.71 -26.07
N LEU A 151 3.98 -21.70 -26.89
CA LEU A 151 3.27 -21.30 -28.11
C LEU A 151 3.86 -21.97 -29.35
#